data_AF-A0AAW2S330-F1
#
_entry.id   AF-A0AAW2S330-F1
#
_cell.length_a   1.000
_cell.length_b   1.000
_cell.length_c   1.000
_cell.angle_alpha   90.00
_cell.angle_beta   90.00
_cell.angle_gamma   90.00
#
_symmetry.space_group_name_H-M   'P 1'
#
loop_
_entity.id
_entity.type
_entity.pdbx_description
1 polymer ?
#
loop_
_entity_poly.entity_id
_entity_poly.type
_entity_poly.pdbx_seq_one_letter_code
_entity_poly.pdbx_strand_id
1 'polypeptide(L)'
;VGLLNWSKREIGNVSSRISNLEKRLQELRNGLIMPNFKAEELKIQMELDDLKQDEECMWKQRSRVDWLRNGDKNTSFFHPRASERKRINEVLKIKDEQGQWREKE
;
A
#
# COMPACT_ATOMS: atom_id res chain seq x y z
N VAL A 1 -6.06 -7.37 26.46
CA VAL A 1 -6.49 -8.36 25.44
C VAL A 1 -7.65 -7.84 24.54
N GLY A 2 -8.48 -6.89 24.98
CA GLY A 2 -9.61 -6.37 24.18
C GLY A 2 -9.24 -5.70 22.85
N LEU A 3 -8.17 -4.89 22.80
CA LEU A 3 -7.76 -4.16 21.60
C LEU A 3 -7.23 -5.05 20.46
N LEU A 4 -6.56 -6.17 20.81
CA LEU A 4 -6.08 -7.14 19.82
C LEU A 4 -7.24 -7.92 19.19
N ASN A 5 -8.25 -8.27 19.99
CA ASN A 5 -9.46 -8.92 19.49
C ASN A 5 -10.34 -7.96 18.69
N TRP A 6 -10.46 -6.70 19.12
CA TRP A 6 -11.11 -5.65 18.32
C TRP A 6 -10.39 -5.43 17.00
N SER A 7 -9.05 -5.31 17.03
CA SER A 7 -8.26 -5.18 15.80
C SER A 7 -8.43 -6.38 14.87
N LYS A 8 -8.44 -7.62 15.37
CA LYS A 8 -8.69 -8.79 14.50
C LYS A 8 -10.12 -8.81 13.95
N ARG A 9 -11.10 -8.46 14.77
CA ARG A 9 -12.52 -8.47 14.40
C ARG A 9 -12.87 -7.38 13.38
N GLU A 10 -12.31 -6.19 13.52
CA GLU A 10 -12.61 -5.08 12.62
C GLU A 10 -11.66 -5.08 11.42
N ILE A 11 -10.34 -5.20 11.63
CA ILE A 11 -9.34 -5.05 10.56
C ILE A 11 -9.13 -6.36 9.80
N GLY A 12 -9.14 -7.50 10.50
CA GLY A 12 -9.13 -8.81 9.84
C GLY A 12 -10.38 -9.03 8.97
N ASN A 13 -11.48 -8.35 9.30
CA ASN A 13 -12.71 -8.39 8.52
C ASN A 13 -12.64 -7.48 7.29
N VAL A 14 -11.93 -6.35 7.32
CA VAL A 14 -11.72 -5.49 6.12
C VAL A 14 -10.99 -6.26 5.02
N SER A 15 -9.83 -6.85 5.32
CA SER A 15 -9.09 -7.64 4.32
C SER A 15 -9.90 -8.84 3.82
N SER A 16 -10.60 -9.54 4.72
CA SER A 16 -11.50 -10.64 4.33
C SER A 16 -12.68 -10.18 3.46
N ARG A 17 -13.24 -8.99 3.73
CA ARG A 17 -14.32 -8.38 2.94
C ARG A 17 -13.83 -8.00 1.55
N ILE A 18 -12.65 -7.39 1.45
CA ILE A 18 -12.00 -7.08 0.16
C ILE A 18 -11.84 -8.38 -0.66
N SER A 19 -11.26 -9.43 -0.08
CA SER A 19 -11.09 -10.71 -0.78
C SER A 19 -12.42 -11.35 -1.21
N ASN A 20 -13.46 -11.27 -0.36
CA ASN A 20 -14.78 -11.78 -0.70
C ASN A 20 -15.45 -10.99 -1.83
N LEU A 21 -15.32 -9.66 -1.83
CA LEU A 21 -15.85 -8.79 -2.90
C LEU A 21 -15.10 -9.01 -4.22
N GLU A 22 -13.78 -9.16 -4.18
CA GLU A 22 -12.98 -9.49 -5.36
C GLU A 22 -13.37 -10.85 -5.95
N LYS A 23 -13.59 -11.85 -5.10
CA LYS A 23 -14.09 -13.16 -5.53
C LYS A 23 -15.48 -13.06 -6.15
N ARG A 24 -16.40 -12.32 -5.53
CA ARG A 24 -17.76 -12.10 -6.07
C ARG A 24 -17.75 -11.35 -7.40
N LEU A 25 -16.87 -10.35 -7.54
CA LEU A 25 -16.66 -9.63 -8.80
C LEU A 25 -16.13 -10.57 -9.89
N GLN A 26 -15.21 -11.47 -9.54
CA GLN A 26 -14.68 -12.48 -10.46
C GLN A 26 -15.75 -13.50 -10.87
N GLU A 27 -16.56 -13.97 -9.93
CA GLU A 27 -17.69 -14.89 -10.19
C GLU A 27 -18.72 -14.23 -11.11
N LEU A 28 -19.06 -12.96 -10.86
CA LEU A 28 -19.94 -12.17 -11.73
C LEU A 28 -19.36 -12.04 -13.14
N ARG A 29 -18.07 -11.69 -13.28
CA ARG A 29 -17.41 -11.56 -14.59
C ARG A 29 -17.34 -12.87 -15.36
N ASN A 30 -17.26 -14.01 -14.67
CA ASN A 30 -17.18 -15.33 -15.27
C ASN A 30 -18.56 -15.96 -15.56
N GLY A 31 -19.61 -15.57 -14.84
CA GLY A 31 -20.95 -16.13 -14.94
C GLY A 31 -21.91 -15.21 -15.69
N LEU A 32 -22.20 -15.56 -16.96
CA LEU A 32 -23.37 -15.21 -17.77
C LEU A 32 -23.97 -13.78 -17.60
N ILE A 33 -23.91 -13.02 -18.70
CA ILE A 33 -24.53 -11.70 -18.89
C ILE A 33 -26.04 -11.78 -18.61
N MET A 34 -26.43 -11.44 -17.39
CA MET A 34 -27.83 -11.26 -16.98
C MET A 34 -28.23 -9.78 -17.16
N PRO A 35 -29.52 -9.49 -17.47
CA PRO A 35 -30.00 -8.12 -17.38
C PRO A 35 -29.86 -7.63 -15.93
N ASN A 36 -29.23 -6.46 -15.74
CA ASN A 36 -28.83 -5.81 -14.46
C ASN A 36 -27.39 -6.08 -13.95
N PHE A 37 -26.58 -6.86 -14.67
CA PHE A 37 -25.17 -7.11 -14.34
C PHE A 37 -24.35 -5.84 -14.06
N LYS A 38 -24.49 -4.84 -14.94
CA LYS A 38 -23.65 -3.62 -14.89
C LYS A 38 -23.90 -2.76 -13.65
N ALA A 39 -25.12 -2.77 -13.10
CA ALA A 39 -25.45 -2.03 -11.90
C ALA A 39 -24.89 -2.71 -10.64
N GLU A 40 -24.92 -4.05 -10.59
CA GLU A 40 -24.34 -4.81 -9.48
C GLU A 40 -22.80 -4.77 -9.51
N GLU A 41 -22.18 -4.87 -10.70
CA GLU A 41 -20.74 -4.71 -10.86
C GLU A 41 -20.27 -3.33 -10.38
N LEU A 42 -20.95 -2.26 -10.81
CA LEU A 42 -20.61 -0.90 -10.37
C LEU A 42 -20.71 -0.75 -8.86
N LYS A 43 -21.77 -1.32 -8.24
CA LYS A 43 -21.95 -1.27 -6.80
C LYS A 43 -20.83 -1.99 -6.05
N ILE A 44 -20.43 -3.18 -6.50
CA ILE A 44 -19.34 -3.96 -5.89
C ILE A 44 -18.01 -3.24 -6.06
N GLN A 45 -17.77 -2.63 -7.22
CA GLN A 45 -16.55 -1.86 -7.48
C GLN A 45 -16.46 -0.64 -6.55
N MET A 46 -17.55 0.11 -6.38
CA MET A 46 -17.58 1.24 -5.44
C MET A 46 -17.31 0.80 -3.99
N GLU A 47 -17.95 -0.27 -3.53
CA GLU A 47 -17.71 -0.78 -2.16
C GLU A 47 -16.26 -1.26 -1.99
N LEU A 48 -15.67 -1.85 -3.03
CA LEU A 48 -14.27 -2.28 -3.01
C LEU A 48 -13.30 -1.09 -2.94
N ASP A 49 -13.57 -0.04 -3.71
CA ASP A 49 -12.74 1.17 -3.74
C ASP A 49 -12.79 1.89 -2.39
N ASP A 50 -13.98 2.02 -1.78
CA ASP A 50 -14.16 2.59 -0.44
C ASP A 50 -13.37 1.80 0.62
N LEU A 51 -13.48 0.46 0.61
CA LEU A 51 -12.76 -0.39 1.56
C LEU A 51 -11.23 -0.32 1.38
N LYS A 52 -10.75 -0.21 0.13
CA LYS A 52 -9.33 -0.03 -0.17
C LYS A 52 -8.83 1.33 0.31
N GLN A 53 -9.64 2.37 0.19
CA GLN A 53 -9.31 3.70 0.70
C GLN A 53 -9.22 3.70 2.23
N ASP A 54 -10.16 3.05 2.92
CA ASP A 54 -10.13 2.90 4.38
C ASP A 54 -8.90 2.13 4.86
N GLU A 55 -8.55 1.04 4.17
CA GLU A 55 -7.35 0.25 4.45
C GLU A 55 -6.08 1.10 4.25
N GLU A 56 -5.98 1.87 3.16
CA GLU A 56 -4.85 2.76 2.91
C GLU A 56 -4.72 3.84 4.02
N CYS A 57 -5.83 4.46 4.41
CA CYS A 57 -5.87 5.44 5.49
C CYS A 57 -5.36 4.85 6.81
N MET A 58 -5.83 3.65 7.16
CA MET A 58 -5.38 2.93 8.33
C MET A 58 -3.87 2.64 8.28
N TRP A 59 -3.34 2.15 7.14
CA TRP A 59 -1.91 1.88 6.99
C TRP A 59 -1.07 3.16 7.10
N LYS A 60 -1.53 4.28 6.55
CA LYS A 60 -0.90 5.60 6.72
C LYS A 60 -0.83 6.01 8.19
N GLN A 61 -1.93 5.85 8.94
CA GLN A 61 -1.97 6.15 10.37
C GLN A 61 -0.99 5.28 11.16
N ARG A 62 -1.01 3.97 10.94
CA ARG A 62 -0.11 3.01 11.60
C ARG A 62 1.36 3.32 11.31
N SER A 63 1.71 3.55 10.05
CA SER A 63 3.06 3.93 9.64
C SER A 63 3.54 5.20 10.35
N ARG A 64 2.66 6.22 10.48
CA ARG A 64 3.00 7.44 11.22
C ARG A 64 3.17 7.19 12.72
N VAL A 65 2.35 6.35 13.33
CA VAL A 65 2.51 5.95 14.74
C VAL A 65 3.84 5.23 14.94
N ASP A 66 4.19 4.29 14.07
CA ASP A 66 5.46 3.57 14.12
C ASP A 66 6.65 4.50 13.92
N TRP A 67 6.54 5.46 13.00
CA TRP A 67 7.54 6.51 12.81
C TRP A 67 7.75 7.32 14.09
N LEU A 68 6.68 7.85 14.69
CA LEU A 68 6.75 8.64 15.93
C LEU A 68 7.29 7.81 17.11
N ARG A 69 6.92 6.53 17.20
CA ARG A 69 7.39 5.61 18.23
C ARG A 69 8.89 5.37 18.15
N ASN A 70 9.43 5.19 16.94
CA ASN A 70 10.85 4.98 16.73
C ASN A 70 11.64 6.30 16.84
N GLY A 71 11.01 7.45 16.59
CA GLY A 71 11.61 8.77 16.73
C GLY A 71 12.81 8.96 15.80
N ASP A 72 13.82 9.71 16.25
CA ASP A 72 15.09 9.90 15.52
C ASP A 72 16.16 8.88 15.95
N LYS A 73 15.74 7.75 16.51
CA LYS A 73 16.67 6.68 16.88
C LYS A 73 17.10 5.97 15.59
N ASN A 74 18.39 5.70 15.46
CA ASN A 74 18.97 4.92 14.35
C ASN A 74 18.56 3.43 14.46
N THR A 75 17.27 3.16 14.32
CA THR A 75 16.65 1.84 14.41
C THR A 75 16.64 1.14 13.06
N SER A 76 16.60 -0.19 13.09
CA SER A 76 16.50 -1.02 11.89
C SER A 76 15.30 -0.69 11.00
N PHE A 77 14.25 -0.09 11.58
CA PHE A 77 13.09 0.40 10.85
C PHE A 77 13.44 1.44 9.76
N PHE A 78 14.40 2.32 10.01
CA PHE A 78 14.76 3.37 9.06
C PHE A 78 15.86 2.97 8.07
N HIS A 79 16.65 1.93 8.36
CA HIS A 79 17.78 1.54 7.50
C HIS A 79 17.37 1.25 6.05
N PRO A 80 16.29 0.48 5.75
CA PRO A 80 15.90 0.24 4.36
C PRO A 80 15.57 1.54 3.61
N ARG A 81 14.84 2.46 4.28
CA ARG A 81 14.46 3.75 3.69
C ARG A 81 15.67 4.66 3.48
N ALA A 82 16.63 4.64 4.41
CA ALA A 82 17.88 5.38 4.30
C ALA A 82 18.77 4.83 3.18
N SER A 83 18.89 3.50 3.07
CA SER A 83 19.63 2.82 1.99
C SER A 83 19.02 3.10 0.62
N GLU A 84 17.69 3.05 0.51
CA GLU A 84 16.99 3.42 -0.72
C GLU A 84 17.27 4.86 -1.12
N ARG A 85 17.19 5.79 -0.17
CA ARG A 85 17.51 7.20 -0.41
C ARG A 85 18.96 7.40 -0.80
N LYS A 86 19.90 6.65 -0.20
CA LYS A 86 21.31 6.64 -0.60
C LYS A 86 21.43 6.19 -2.06
N ARG A 87 20.79 5.07 -2.44
CA ARG A 87 20.81 4.54 -3.81
C ARG A 87 20.27 5.53 -4.83
N ILE A 88 19.12 6.15 -4.55
CA ILE A 88 18.50 7.14 -5.45
C ILE A 88 19.38 8.39 -5.58
N ASN A 89 19.99 8.84 -4.48
CA ASN A 89 20.79 10.06 -4.46
C ASN A 89 22.27 9.84 -4.82
N GLU A 90 22.66 8.60 -5.14
CA GLU A 90 24.02 8.26 -5.49
C GLU A 90 24.34 8.78 -6.89
N VAL A 91 25.15 9.85 -6.94
CA VAL A 91 25.68 10.37 -8.20
C VAL A 91 26.84 9.47 -8.63
N LEU A 92 26.56 8.57 -9.58
CA LEU A 92 27.54 7.63 -10.10
C LEU A 92 28.61 8.32 -10.96
N LYS A 93 28.20 9.26 -11.82
CA LYS A 93 29.09 9.97 -12.75
C LYS A 93 28.74 11.44 -12.83
N ILE A 94 29.76 12.28 -12.95
CA ILE A 94 29.63 13.72 -13.19
C ILE A 94 30.24 14.01 -14.56
N LYS A 95 29.58 14.86 -15.35
CA LYS A 95 30.07 15.29 -16.66
C LYS A 95 30.90 16.56 -16.50
N ASP A 96 32.11 16.57 -17.04
CA ASP A 96 32.98 17.74 -17.05
C ASP A 96 32.64 18.74 -18.17
N GLU A 97 33.27 19.92 -18.15
CA GLU A 97 33.04 21.01 -19.11
C GLU A 97 33.42 20.60 -20.55
N GLN A 98 34.29 19.59 -20.69
CA GLN A 98 34.72 19.02 -21.97
C GLN A 98 33.80 17.88 -22.43
N GLY A 99 32.77 17.58 -21.65
CA GLY A 99 31.74 16.59 -21.95
C GLY A 99 32.11 15.15 -21.66
N GLN A 100 33.21 14.88 -20.97
CA GLN A 100 33.60 13.55 -20.51
C GLN A 100 32.95 13.22 -19.16
N TRP A 101 32.58 11.95 -18.98
CA TRP A 101 32.02 11.45 -17.73
C TRP A 101 33.14 10.96 -16.80
N ARG A 102 33.16 11.46 -15.56
CA ARG A 102 34.05 11.02 -14.47
C ARG A 102 33.22 10.27 -13.43
N GLU A 103 33.63 9.05 -13.09
CA GLU A 103 33.08 8.33 -11.93
C GLU A 103 33.64 8.94 -10.64
N LYS A 104 32.82 8.97 -9.58
CA LYS A 104 33.36 9.14 -8.22
C LYS A 104 34.02 7.82 -7.83
N GLU A 105 35.32 7.86 -7.51
CA GLU A 105 36.04 6.76 -6.85
C GLU A 105 35.37 6.36 -5.52
#